data_AF-A0A7K9UM66-F1
#
_entry.id   AF-A0A7K9UM66-F1
#
_cell.length_a   1.000
_cell.length_b   1.000
_cell.length_c   1.000
_cell.angle_alpha   90.00
_cell.angle_beta   90.00
_cell.angle_gamma   90.00
#
_symmetry.space_group_name_H-M   'P 1'
#
loop_
_entity.id
_entity.type
_entity.pdbx_description
1 polymer ?
#
loop_
_entity_poly.entity_id
_entity_poly.type
_entity_poly.pdbx_seq_one_letter_code
_entity_poly.pdbx_strand_id
1 'polypeptide(L)' 'CGTYNWDQRDEFTTPAGDVETIVTAFANKYRVSGDCPAMGTIPPEPCDTFAGRRELAEAACAILHSPAFQ' A
#
# COMPACT_ATOMS: atom_id res chain seq x y z
N CYS A 1 3.73 10.76 0.11
CA CYS A 1 4.88 9.87 0.40
C CYS A 1 5.53 10.35 1.69
N GLY A 2 4.73 10.39 2.76
CA GLY A 2 5.06 11.01 4.04
C GLY A 2 5.74 12.37 3.99
N THR A 3 6.69 12.58 4.88
CA THR A 3 7.13 13.89 5.40
C THR A 3 8.46 14.35 4.81
N TYR A 4 9.20 13.46 4.14
CA TYR A 4 10.50 13.74 3.50
C TYR A 4 11.56 14.28 4.48
N ASN A 5 11.56 13.77 5.72
CA ASN A 5 12.48 14.22 6.78
C ASN A 5 13.52 13.15 7.17
N TRP A 6 13.64 12.07 6.39
CA TRP A 6 14.49 10.90 6.66
C TRP A 6 14.05 10.02 7.84
N ASP A 7 12.90 10.26 8.47
CA ASP A 7 12.35 9.41 9.51
C ASP A 7 11.13 8.62 9.01
N GLN A 8 11.35 7.37 8.63
CA GLN A 8 10.27 6.52 8.11
C GLN A 8 9.15 6.24 9.13
N ARG A 9 9.39 6.48 10.42
CA ARG A 9 8.43 6.18 11.49
C ARG A 9 7.26 7.17 11.53
N ASP A 10 7.41 8.34 10.90
CA ASP A 10 6.39 9.40 10.89
C ASP A 10 5.74 9.62 9.52
N GLU A 11 6.00 8.74 8.55
CA GLU A 11 5.51 8.89 7.19
C GLU A 11 3.96 8.88 7.10
N PHE A 12 3.29 8.40 8.15
CA PHE A 12 1.83 8.45 8.31
C PHE A 12 1.35 9.66 9.13
N THR A 13 2.11 10.75 9.14
CA THR A 13 1.69 12.05 9.69
C THR A 13 0.49 12.59 8.90
N THR A 14 -0.59 12.98 9.57
CA THR A 14 -1.79 13.55 8.94
C THR A 14 -1.67 15.07 8.79
N PRO A 15 -2.58 15.73 8.04
CA PRO A 15 -2.62 17.19 7.97
C PRO A 15 -2.89 17.88 9.32
N ALA A 16 -3.40 17.17 10.33
CA ALA A 16 -3.62 17.69 11.67
C ALA A 16 -2.37 17.56 12.58
N GLY A 17 -1.31 16.91 12.10
CA GLY A 17 -0.02 16.79 12.79
C GLY A 17 0.10 15.57 13.72
N ASP A 18 -0.94 14.75 13.85
CA ASP A 18 -0.86 13.43 14.49
C ASP A 18 -0.31 12.36 13.53
N VAL A 19 0.18 11.24 14.07
CA VAL A 19 0.71 10.12 13.29
C VAL A 19 -0.23 8.92 13.43
N GLU A 20 -0.76 8.46 12.31
CA GLU A 20 -1.62 7.27 12.25
C GLU A 20 -0.79 5.99 12.19
N THR A 21 -1.32 4.89 12.73
CA THR A 21 -0.64 3.57 12.72
C THR A 21 -1.22 2.61 11.69
N ILE A 22 -2.35 2.95 11.09
CA ILE A 22 -3.09 2.11 10.15
C ILE A 22 -3.13 2.81 8.79
N VAL A 23 -2.73 2.10 7.73
CA VAL A 23 -2.67 2.61 6.34
C VAL A 23 -3.98 3.27 5.91
N THR A 24 -5.11 2.62 6.20
CA THR A 24 -6.44 3.10 5.80
C THR A 24 -6.86 4.34 6.59
N ALA A 25 -6.51 4.42 7.88
CA ALA A 25 -6.75 5.60 8.70
C ALA A 25 -5.96 6.80 8.18
N PHE A 26 -4.66 6.63 7.93
CA PHE A 26 -3.79 7.64 7.32
C PHE A 26 -4.33 8.14 5.98
N ALA A 27 -4.53 7.24 5.01
CA ALA A 27 -4.93 7.63 3.67
C ALA A 27 -6.32 8.28 3.61
N ASN A 28 -7.24 7.93 4.51
CA ASN A 28 -8.54 8.59 4.61
C ASN A 28 -8.44 10.07 5.02
N LYS A 29 -7.39 10.49 5.75
CA LYS A 29 -7.16 11.89 6.14
C LYS A 29 -6.72 12.78 4.98
N TYR A 30 -6.29 12.17 3.87
CA TYR A 30 -5.84 12.85 2.65
C TYR A 30 -6.90 12.85 1.54
N ARG A 31 -8.14 12.42 1.82
CA ARG A 31 -9.25 12.54 0.87
C ARG A 31 -9.50 14.01 0.55
N VAL A 32 -9.46 14.36 -0.74
CA VAL A 32 -9.67 15.74 -1.22
C VAL A 32 -11.13 16.15 -1.12
N SER A 33 -12.05 15.26 -1.50
CA SER A 33 -13.49 15.49 -1.40
C SER A 33 -14.13 14.60 -0.34
N GLY A 34 -15.07 15.18 0.41
CA GLY A 34 -15.95 14.45 1.32
C GLY A 34 -16.86 13.45 0.61
N ASP A 35 -17.09 13.62 -0.70
CA ASP A 35 -17.93 12.73 -1.51
C ASP A 35 -17.22 11.43 -1.91
N CYS A 36 -15.88 11.41 -1.89
CA CYS A 36 -15.14 10.18 -2.16
C CYS A 36 -15.44 9.16 -1.04
N PRO A 37 -15.72 7.88 -1.30
CA PRO A 37 -15.92 6.93 -0.22
C PRO A 37 -14.65 6.80 0.64
N ALA A 38 -14.83 6.61 1.95
CA ALA A 38 -13.71 6.25 2.81
C ALA A 38 -13.19 4.87 2.39
N MET A 39 -11.86 4.70 2.39
CA MET A 39 -11.27 3.37 2.26
C MET A 39 -11.69 2.53 3.46
N GLY A 40 -12.25 1.36 3.17
CA GLY A 40 -12.64 0.38 4.16
C GLY A 40 -11.45 -0.43 4.67
N THR A 41 -11.69 -1.69 5.01
CA THR A 41 -10.62 -2.64 5.36
C THR A 41 -9.75 -2.94 4.14
N ILE A 42 -8.49 -3.32 4.40
CA ILE A 42 -7.59 -3.80 3.34
C ILE A 42 -8.26 -5.00 2.65
N PRO A 43 -8.33 -5.01 1.31
CA PRO A 43 -8.91 -6.13 0.58
C PRO A 43 -8.11 -7.42 0.83
N PRO A 44 -8.73 -8.60 0.71
CA PRO A 44 -8.04 -9.87 0.86
C PRO A 44 -6.93 -10.02 -0.19
N GLU A 45 -5.97 -10.88 0.12
CA GLU A 45 -4.82 -11.13 -0.75
C GLU A 45 -5.27 -11.53 -2.18
N PRO A 46 -4.85 -10.80 -3.22
CA PRO A 46 -5.28 -11.07 -4.59
C PRO A 46 -4.87 -12.45 -5.09
N CYS A 47 -3.72 -12.97 -4.65
CA CYS A 47 -3.26 -14.29 -5.06
C CYS A 47 -4.14 -15.43 -4.52
N ASP A 48 -4.82 -15.22 -3.39
CA ASP A 48 -5.77 -16.18 -2.84
C ASP A 48 -7.13 -16.03 -3.54
N THR A 49 -7.56 -14.78 -3.77
CA THR A 49 -8.83 -14.47 -4.46
C THR A 49 -8.82 -14.94 -5.91
N PHE A 50 -7.68 -14.84 -6.59
CA PHE A 50 -7.49 -15.21 -7.99
C PHE A 50 -6.48 -16.35 -8.13
N ALA A 51 -6.64 -17.42 -7.35
CA ALA A 51 -5.72 -18.55 -7.30
C ALA A 51 -5.33 -19.11 -8.68
N GLY A 52 -6.26 -19.16 -9.65
CA GLY A 52 -5.98 -19.63 -11.01
C GLY A 52 -5.00 -18.77 -11.82
N ARG A 53 -4.67 -17.55 -11.36
CA ARG A 53 -3.67 -16.66 -11.98
C ARG A 53 -2.33 -16.65 -11.25
N ARG A 54 -2.25 -17.29 -10.09
CA ARG A 54 -1.08 -17.24 -9.22
C ARG A 54 0.18 -17.77 -9.90
N GLU A 55 0.11 -18.96 -10.49
CA GLU A 55 1.26 -19.60 -11.15
C GLU A 55 1.80 -18.74 -12.30
N LEU A 56 0.91 -18.15 -13.11
CA LEU A 56 1.30 -17.22 -14.17
C LEU A 56 2.00 -15.97 -13.62
N ALA A 57 1.46 -15.37 -12.56
CA ALA A 57 2.04 -14.18 -11.94
C ALA A 57 3.41 -14.47 -11.33
N GLU A 58 3.54 -15.59 -10.60
CA GLU A 58 4.81 -16.03 -10.02
C GLU A 58 5.86 -16.31 -11.10
N ALA A 59 5.50 -17.02 -12.18
CA ALA A 59 6.41 -17.30 -13.29
C ALA A 59 6.88 -16.02 -14.00
N ALA A 60 5.98 -15.04 -14.20
CA ALA A 60 6.34 -13.76 -14.81
C ALA A 60 7.26 -12.92 -13.91
N CYS A 61 6.97 -12.84 -12.61
CA CYS A 61 7.74 -12.03 -11.67
C CYS A 61 9.07 -12.68 -11.25
N ALA A 62 9.25 -13.99 -11.42
CA ALA A 62 10.46 -14.71 -11.04
C ALA A 62 11.75 -14.12 -11.66
N ILE A 63 11.65 -13.47 -12.83
CA ILE A 63 12.81 -12.84 -13.48
C ILE A 63 13.48 -11.78 -12.59
N LEU A 64 12.73 -11.10 -11.74
CA LEU A 64 13.25 -10.06 -10.82
C LEU A 64 14.23 -10.64 -9.80
N HIS A 65 14.20 -11.96 -9.56
CA HIS A 65 15.11 -12.68 -8.66
C HIS A 65 16.15 -13.52 -9.41
N SER A 66 16.21 -13.41 -10.74
CA SER A 66 17.15 -14.17 -11.57
C SER A 66 18.53 -13.50 -11.63
N PRO A 67 19.57 -14.20 -12.12
CA PRO A 67 20.91 -13.62 -12.32
C PRO A 67 20.93 -12.41 -13.26
N ALA A 68 19.88 -12.17 -14.06
CA ALA A 68 19.78 -10.98 -14.89
C ALA A 68 19.72 -9.67 -14.07
N PHE A 69 19.35 -9.76 -12.79
CA PHE A 69 19.18 -8.62 -11.87
C PHE A 69 20.05 -8.74 -10.60
N GLN A 70 21.16 -9.50 -10.67
CA GLN A 70 22.21 -9.55 -9.65
C GLN A 70 23.42 -8.72 -10.06
#